data_AF-A0A9X0CIK0-F1
#
_entry.id   AF-A0A9X0CIK0-F1
#
_cell.length_a   1.000
_cell.length_b   1.000
_cell.length_c   1.000
_cell.angle_alpha   90.00
_cell.angle_beta   90.00
_cell.angle_gamma   90.00
#
_symmetry.space_group_name_H-M   'P 1'
#
loop_
_entity.id
_entity.type
_entity.pdbx_description
1 polymer ?
#
loop_
_entity_poly.entity_id
_entity_poly.type
_entity_poly.pdbx_seq_one_letter_code
_entity_poly.pdbx_strand_id
1 'polypeptide(L)'
;MALVHRLNGTVPDTTVRGGRSIGCGTLDVTVHQLLETGAIREIYKATGGGSGGQNVNGQFRALLESIFTKRLIENYARQNPVDWLYLMNDFEVKKRGKRLCEGGTTRVRLPNSFIGKFPSHTGWDINTVIQQHYSLNEIKVLRNEYLCLEPRIMKQLFNPVLDDVIAHLSKLFAKPELSGVKYVFLVGGFADSVILQERIRNHFGHTYRILVPQYASLAVVQGAVMFGQKPDLFESRIMTTTYGIRVHTLFRDYGLSSPESRKRKS
;
A
#
# COMPACT_ATOMS: atom_id res chain seq x y z
N MET A 1 2.76 0.21 -4.42
CA MET A 1 4.08 -0.14 -4.98
C MET A 1 4.38 0.85 -6.09
N ALA A 2 5.54 1.52 -6.05
CA ALA A 2 5.94 2.52 -7.04
C ALA A 2 7.31 2.13 -7.60
N LEU A 3 7.43 2.09 -8.91
CA LEU A 3 8.68 1.83 -9.62
C LEU A 3 9.12 3.15 -10.24
N VAL A 4 10.24 3.68 -9.79
CA VAL A 4 10.75 4.98 -10.23
C VAL A 4 11.88 4.73 -11.23
N HIS A 5 11.78 5.31 -12.42
CA HIS A 5 12.76 5.12 -13.49
C HIS A 5 13.47 6.42 -13.88
N ARG A 6 14.80 6.31 -14.02
CA ARG A 6 15.66 7.24 -14.75
C ARG A 6 15.85 6.70 -16.16
N LEU A 7 15.34 7.41 -17.16
CA LEU A 7 15.47 7.04 -18.59
C LEU A 7 16.31 8.06 -19.36
N ASN A 8 17.22 7.53 -20.18
CA ASN A 8 17.76 8.15 -21.38
C ASN A 8 17.21 7.37 -22.60
N GLY A 9 15.94 7.51 -22.95
CA GLY A 9 15.34 6.81 -24.11
C GLY A 9 13.81 6.60 -24.04
N THR A 10 13.20 6.22 -25.17
CA THR A 10 11.76 5.99 -25.37
C THR A 10 11.33 4.55 -25.03
N VAL A 11 10.08 4.38 -24.54
CA VAL A 11 9.51 3.12 -24.03
C VAL A 11 8.58 2.48 -25.08
N PRO A 12 8.65 1.16 -25.33
CA PRO A 12 7.68 0.45 -26.16
C PRO A 12 6.43 -0.01 -25.37
N ASP A 13 5.28 0.02 -26.04
CA ASP A 13 3.95 -0.28 -25.49
C ASP A 13 3.61 -1.78 -25.65
N THR A 14 3.03 -2.43 -24.64
CA THR A 14 2.59 -3.84 -24.74
C THR A 14 1.30 -4.11 -23.96
N THR A 15 0.33 -4.76 -24.62
CA THR A 15 -1.06 -4.94 -24.17
C THR A 15 -1.41 -6.44 -24.08
N VAL A 16 -1.66 -7.03 -22.91
CA VAL A 16 -2.28 -8.39 -22.77
C VAL A 16 -3.03 -8.57 -21.43
N ARG A 17 -4.10 -9.38 -21.46
CA ARG A 17 -5.24 -9.57 -20.53
C ARG A 17 -4.96 -10.32 -19.19
N GLY A 18 -5.39 -9.71 -18.07
CA GLY A 18 -6.40 -10.22 -17.11
C GLY A 18 -6.13 -11.36 -16.10
N GLY A 19 -5.80 -11.00 -14.85
CA GLY A 19 -5.85 -11.79 -13.60
C GLY A 19 -5.75 -10.83 -12.38
N ARG A 20 -6.32 -11.14 -11.21
CA ARG A 20 -6.45 -10.17 -10.08
C ARG A 20 -5.61 -10.63 -8.87
N SER A 21 -4.56 -9.89 -8.50
CA SER A 21 -3.77 -10.16 -7.29
C SER A 21 -4.43 -9.55 -6.04
N ILE A 22 -4.80 -10.42 -5.10
CA ILE A 22 -5.26 -10.09 -3.75
C ILE A 22 -4.06 -10.27 -2.82
N GLY A 23 -3.50 -9.17 -2.33
CA GLY A 23 -2.40 -9.23 -1.35
C GLY A 23 -1.18 -8.44 -1.76
N CYS A 24 -1.21 -7.13 -1.55
CA CYS A 24 0.01 -6.34 -1.33
C CYS A 24 -0.41 -5.10 -0.56
N GLY A 25 -0.39 -5.22 0.77
CA GLY A 25 -0.78 -4.17 1.72
C GLY A 25 0.31 -3.14 1.98
N THR A 26 1.49 -3.31 1.40
CA THR A 26 2.69 -2.50 1.62
C THR A 26 2.92 -1.49 0.50
N LEU A 27 3.58 -0.39 0.84
CA LEU A 27 4.16 0.50 -0.14
C LEU A 27 5.63 0.10 -0.30
N ASP A 28 5.98 -0.46 -1.45
CA ASP A 28 7.37 -0.69 -1.84
C ASP A 28 7.76 0.24 -2.99
N VAL A 29 8.92 0.88 -2.87
CA VAL A 29 9.47 1.84 -3.83
C VAL A 29 10.89 1.41 -4.21
N THR A 30 11.11 1.21 -5.50
CA THR A 30 12.42 0.85 -6.08
C THR A 30 12.80 1.86 -7.15
N VAL A 31 14.10 2.11 -7.32
CA VAL A 31 14.60 3.08 -8.31
C VAL A 31 15.59 2.42 -9.25
N HIS A 32 15.29 2.52 -10.54
CA HIS A 32 16.10 1.89 -11.59
C HIS A 32 16.53 2.90 -12.65
N GLN A 33 17.68 2.62 -13.26
CA GLN A 33 18.21 3.30 -14.42
C GLN A 33 18.19 2.35 -15.61
N LEU A 34 17.67 2.81 -16.75
CA LEU A 34 17.84 2.13 -18.02
C LEU A 34 19.14 2.62 -18.67
N LEU A 35 20.02 1.70 -19.03
CA LEU A 35 21.27 1.99 -19.70
C LEU A 35 21.10 2.02 -21.22
N GLU A 36 22.06 2.62 -21.92
CA GLU A 36 22.06 2.69 -23.39
C GLU A 36 22.09 1.31 -24.04
N THR A 37 22.65 0.33 -23.35
CA THR A 37 22.66 -1.09 -23.76
C THR A 37 21.29 -1.76 -23.66
N GLY A 38 20.29 -1.08 -23.09
CA GLY A 38 18.97 -1.65 -22.78
C GLY A 38 18.93 -2.42 -21.45
N ALA A 39 20.06 -2.57 -20.76
CA ALA A 39 20.11 -3.22 -19.45
C ALA A 39 19.54 -2.32 -18.33
N ILE A 40 19.04 -2.94 -17.27
CA ILE A 40 18.44 -2.26 -16.12
C ILE A 40 19.39 -2.37 -14.92
N ARG A 41 19.65 -1.22 -14.28
CA ARG A 41 20.47 -1.11 -13.07
C ARG A 41 19.64 -0.56 -11.93
N GLU A 42 19.60 -1.24 -10.79
CA GLU A 42 19.03 -0.66 -9.56
C GLU A 42 20.02 0.35 -8.98
N ILE A 43 19.58 1.60 -8.78
CA ILE A 43 20.45 2.70 -8.36
C ILE A 43 20.22 3.16 -6.92
N TYR A 44 19.15 2.67 -6.29
CA TYR A 44 18.84 3.00 -4.91
C TYR A 44 18.07 1.86 -4.25
N LYS A 45 18.47 1.52 -3.02
CA LYS A 45 17.87 0.40 -2.27
C LYS A 45 16.35 0.53 -2.19
N ALA A 46 15.65 -0.59 -2.33
CA ALA A 46 14.22 -0.63 -2.09
C ALA A 46 13.87 -0.01 -0.72
N THR A 47 12.86 0.85 -0.72
CA THR A 47 12.30 1.44 0.50
C THR A 47 10.83 1.13 0.58
N GLY A 48 10.32 0.95 1.80
CA GLY A 48 8.91 0.66 1.96
C GLY A 48 8.48 0.59 3.40
N GLY A 49 7.21 0.28 3.59
CA GLY A 49 6.61 0.17 4.91
C GLY A 49 5.11 -0.16 4.85
N GLY A 50 4.47 -0.12 6.01
CA GLY A 50 3.05 -0.44 6.18
C GLY A 50 2.08 0.51 5.47
N SER A 51 2.53 1.60 4.85
CA SER A 51 1.69 2.67 4.28
C SER A 51 1.00 2.33 2.95
N GLY A 52 0.48 1.12 2.79
CA GLY A 52 -0.22 0.69 1.57
C GLY A 52 -1.74 0.61 1.72
N GLY A 53 -2.39 -0.03 0.74
CA GLY A 53 -3.84 -0.12 0.66
C GLY A 53 -4.49 -0.85 1.85
N GLN A 54 -3.73 -1.64 2.61
CA GLN A 54 -4.21 -2.31 3.81
C GLN A 54 -4.48 -1.32 4.96
N ASN A 55 -3.75 -0.20 5.02
CA ASN A 55 -4.02 0.83 6.03
C ASN A 55 -5.38 1.48 5.82
N VAL A 56 -5.83 1.64 4.56
CA VAL A 56 -7.17 2.16 4.26
C VAL A 56 -8.25 1.18 4.75
N ASN A 57 -8.01 -0.14 4.63
CA ASN A 57 -8.90 -1.14 5.23
C ASN A 57 -8.90 -1.07 6.75
N GLY A 58 -7.74 -0.81 7.35
CA GLY A 58 -7.60 -0.56 8.78
C GLY A 58 -8.43 0.64 9.22
N GLN A 59 -8.38 1.75 8.48
CA GLN A 59 -9.21 2.93 8.72
C GLN A 59 -10.71 2.63 8.59
N PHE A 60 -11.11 1.85 7.58
CA PHE A 60 -12.50 1.42 7.43
C PHE A 60 -12.95 0.54 8.60
N ARG A 61 -12.12 -0.41 9.03
CA ARG A 61 -12.41 -1.22 10.23
C ARG A 61 -12.52 -0.34 11.46
N ALA A 62 -11.61 0.62 11.66
CA ALA A 62 -11.66 1.55 12.79
C ALA A 62 -12.94 2.40 12.78
N LEU A 63 -13.43 2.81 11.59
CA LEU A 63 -14.72 3.47 11.44
C LEU A 63 -15.88 2.55 11.87
N LEU A 64 -15.87 1.28 11.47
CA LEU A 64 -16.89 0.33 11.94
C LEU A 64 -16.82 0.13 13.46
N GLU A 65 -15.62 0.08 14.03
CA GLU A 65 -15.39 -0.06 15.47
C GLU A 65 -15.82 1.19 16.26
N SER A 66 -15.71 2.39 15.67
CA SER A 66 -16.19 3.63 16.29
C SER A 66 -17.71 3.73 16.30
N ILE A 67 -18.38 3.21 15.26
CA ILE A 67 -19.84 3.21 15.13
C ILE A 67 -20.48 2.09 15.97
N PHE A 68 -19.98 0.86 15.85
CA PHE A 68 -20.64 -0.33 16.40
C PHE A 68 -19.95 -0.92 17.63
N THR A 69 -18.90 -0.27 18.12
CA THR A 69 -17.95 -0.74 19.15
C THR A 69 -16.98 -1.81 18.67
N LYS A 70 -15.73 -1.70 19.15
CA LYS A 70 -14.66 -2.66 18.89
C LYS A 70 -15.06 -4.11 19.22
N ARG A 71 -15.69 -4.31 20.39
CA ARG A 71 -16.12 -5.64 20.86
C ARG A 71 -17.09 -6.31 19.89
N LEU A 72 -18.05 -5.56 19.35
CA LEU A 72 -19.04 -6.11 18.41
C LEU A 72 -18.36 -6.51 17.10
N ILE A 73 -17.52 -5.65 16.53
CA ILE A 73 -16.82 -5.91 15.26
C ILE A 73 -15.88 -7.10 15.39
N GLU A 74 -15.09 -7.19 16.47
CA GLU A 74 -14.18 -8.32 16.71
C GLU A 74 -14.93 -9.64 16.88
N ASN A 75 -16.02 -9.64 17.66
CA ASN A 75 -16.84 -10.83 17.84
C ASN A 75 -17.53 -11.25 16.54
N TYR A 76 -18.05 -10.28 15.77
CA TYR A 76 -18.69 -10.54 14.49
C TYR A 76 -17.71 -11.15 13.49
N ALA A 77 -16.51 -10.57 13.34
CA ALA A 77 -15.47 -11.08 12.46
C ALA A 77 -15.01 -12.50 12.84
N ARG A 78 -14.98 -12.83 14.14
CA ARG A 78 -14.63 -14.16 14.63
C ARG A 78 -15.75 -15.19 14.42
N GLN A 79 -17.00 -14.80 14.64
CA GLN A 79 -18.16 -15.70 14.56
C GLN A 79 -18.68 -15.89 13.12
N ASN A 80 -18.50 -14.90 12.25
CA ASN A 80 -18.99 -14.91 10.85
C ASN A 80 -17.85 -14.57 9.88
N PRO A 81 -16.78 -15.37 9.82
CA PRO A 81 -15.57 -15.04 9.05
C PRO A 81 -15.82 -14.91 7.54
N VAL A 82 -16.76 -15.69 6.99
CA VAL A 82 -17.15 -15.64 5.58
C VAL A 82 -17.85 -14.33 5.24
N ASP A 83 -18.84 -13.94 6.04
CA ASP A 83 -19.55 -12.67 5.86
C ASP A 83 -18.65 -11.45 6.08
N TRP A 84 -17.75 -11.55 7.06
CA TRP A 84 -16.72 -10.54 7.28
C TRP A 84 -15.80 -10.39 6.06
N LEU A 85 -15.38 -11.52 5.46
CA LEU A 85 -14.59 -11.51 4.23
C LEU A 85 -15.35 -10.85 3.08
N TYR A 86 -16.65 -11.14 2.92
CA TYR A 86 -17.47 -10.49 1.88
C TYR A 86 -17.60 -8.98 2.08
N LEU A 87 -17.82 -8.53 3.32
CA LEU A 87 -17.88 -7.10 3.66
C LEU A 87 -16.55 -6.40 3.31
N MET A 88 -15.43 -6.96 3.74
CA MET A 88 -14.11 -6.38 3.50
C MET A 88 -13.73 -6.41 2.01
N ASN A 89 -14.10 -7.46 1.29
CA ASN A 89 -13.86 -7.58 -0.16
C ASN A 89 -14.71 -6.59 -0.97
N ASP A 90 -15.96 -6.36 -0.59
CA ASP A 90 -16.79 -5.34 -1.25
C ASP A 90 -16.16 -3.95 -1.04
N PHE A 91 -15.76 -3.62 0.19
CA PHE A 91 -15.04 -2.37 0.48
C PHE A 91 -13.75 -2.24 -0.35
N GLU A 92 -12.96 -3.31 -0.45
CA GLU A 92 -11.74 -3.36 -1.28
C GLU A 92 -12.00 -3.01 -2.75
N VAL A 93 -13.11 -3.48 -3.32
CA VAL A 93 -13.50 -3.13 -4.68
C VAL A 93 -13.89 -1.67 -4.77
N LYS A 94 -14.70 -1.15 -3.82
CA LYS A 94 -15.12 0.26 -3.81
C LYS A 94 -13.95 1.22 -3.63
N LYS A 95 -12.96 0.85 -2.82
CA LYS A 95 -11.73 1.59 -2.57
C LYS A 95 -10.95 1.91 -3.86
N ARG A 96 -11.05 1.05 -4.88
CA ARG A 96 -10.35 1.21 -6.16
C ARG A 96 -11.17 1.96 -7.21
N GLY A 97 -12.45 2.21 -6.94
CA GLY A 97 -13.37 2.81 -7.91
C GLY A 97 -13.19 4.31 -8.12
N LYS A 98 -13.77 4.83 -9.20
CA LYS A 98 -13.84 6.26 -9.53
C LYS A 98 -14.87 7.05 -8.71
N ARG A 99 -15.81 6.34 -8.07
CA ARG A 99 -17.00 6.93 -7.46
C ARG A 99 -16.67 8.03 -6.43
N LEU A 100 -15.59 7.86 -5.68
CA LEU A 100 -15.12 8.87 -4.73
C LEU A 100 -14.66 10.17 -5.42
N CYS A 101 -13.96 10.06 -6.53
CA CYS A 101 -13.47 11.18 -7.33
C CYS A 101 -14.61 11.89 -8.05
N GLU A 102 -15.65 11.16 -8.45
CA GLU A 102 -16.89 11.69 -9.04
C GLU A 102 -17.83 12.36 -8.01
N GLY A 103 -17.44 12.39 -6.72
CA GLY A 103 -18.27 12.97 -5.66
C GLY A 103 -19.50 12.13 -5.30
N GLY A 104 -19.54 10.85 -5.69
CA GLY A 104 -20.64 9.95 -5.39
C GLY A 104 -20.51 9.26 -4.03
N THR A 105 -21.64 9.08 -3.35
CA THR A 105 -21.74 8.24 -2.15
C THR A 105 -21.27 6.81 -2.44
N THR A 106 -20.33 6.31 -1.65
CA THR A 106 -19.87 4.92 -1.73
C THR A 106 -20.83 4.01 -1.00
N ARG A 107 -21.26 2.91 -1.63
CA ARG A 107 -22.16 1.92 -1.05
C ARG A 107 -21.39 0.62 -0.84
N VAL A 108 -21.22 0.24 0.42
CA VAL A 108 -20.59 -1.02 0.84
C VAL A 108 -21.70 -1.96 1.30
N ARG A 109 -21.72 -3.18 0.77
CA ARG A 109 -22.74 -4.18 1.13
C ARG A 109 -22.49 -4.72 2.54
N LEU A 110 -23.49 -4.61 3.40
CA LEU A 110 -23.52 -5.22 4.72
C LEU A 110 -24.18 -6.62 4.61
N PRO A 111 -23.56 -7.66 5.19
CA PRO A 111 -24.18 -8.97 5.27
C PRO A 111 -25.45 -8.97 6.12
N ASN A 112 -26.46 -9.76 5.74
CA ASN A 112 -27.71 -9.88 6.49
C ASN A 112 -27.49 -10.35 7.94
N SER A 113 -26.47 -11.19 8.17
CA SER A 113 -26.06 -11.64 9.51
C SER A 113 -25.52 -10.50 10.39
N PHE A 114 -24.96 -9.45 9.79
CA PHE A 114 -24.58 -8.22 10.50
C PHE A 114 -25.79 -7.38 10.85
N ILE A 115 -26.66 -7.14 9.86
CA ILE A 115 -27.89 -6.36 10.03
C ILE A 115 -28.82 -7.01 11.05
N GLY A 116 -28.90 -8.34 11.08
CA GLY A 116 -29.67 -9.10 12.06
C GLY A 116 -29.25 -8.89 13.51
N LYS A 117 -28.10 -8.24 13.77
CA LYS A 117 -27.70 -7.80 15.13
C LYS A 117 -28.46 -6.55 15.59
N PHE A 118 -29.16 -5.86 14.69
CA PHE A 118 -29.90 -4.61 14.94
C PHE A 118 -31.37 -4.75 14.52
N PRO A 119 -32.18 -5.56 15.22
CA PRO A 119 -33.58 -5.77 14.86
C PRO A 119 -34.44 -4.52 15.06
N SER A 120 -35.16 -4.10 14.01
CA SER A 120 -35.97 -2.86 14.01
C SER A 120 -37.15 -2.84 15.01
N HIS A 121 -37.60 -4.01 15.50
CA HIS A 121 -38.73 -4.13 16.43
C HIS A 121 -38.40 -3.74 17.88
N THR A 122 -37.13 -3.47 18.20
CA THR A 122 -36.69 -3.05 19.54
C THR A 122 -36.54 -1.52 19.68
N GLY A 123 -36.86 -0.75 18.64
CA GLY A 123 -36.60 0.70 18.59
C GLY A 123 -35.12 1.06 18.39
N TRP A 124 -34.26 0.07 18.18
CA TRP A 124 -32.82 0.18 17.95
C TRP A 124 -32.48 -0.22 16.51
N ASP A 125 -32.88 0.62 15.55
CA ASP A 125 -32.45 0.43 14.16
C ASP A 125 -30.96 0.76 14.00
N ILE A 126 -30.30 0.12 13.02
CA ILE A 126 -28.87 0.31 12.74
C ILE A 126 -28.54 1.80 12.46
N ASN A 127 -29.46 2.56 11.86
CA ASN A 127 -29.29 3.99 11.65
C ASN A 127 -29.35 4.80 12.95
N THR A 128 -30.14 4.37 13.94
CA THR A 128 -30.19 4.99 15.26
C THR A 128 -28.84 4.87 15.97
N VAL A 129 -28.16 3.72 15.82
CA VAL A 129 -26.79 3.52 16.34
C VAL A 129 -25.80 4.45 15.63
N ILE A 130 -25.89 4.55 14.30
CA ILE A 130 -25.02 5.45 13.52
C ILE A 130 -25.21 6.92 13.92
N GLN A 131 -26.46 7.34 14.15
CA GLN A 131 -26.81 8.70 14.57
C GLN A 131 -26.15 9.15 15.88
N GLN A 132 -25.72 8.22 16.74
CA GLN A 132 -25.01 8.53 17.98
C GLN A 132 -23.60 9.08 17.73
N HIS A 133 -23.01 8.76 16.58
CA HIS A 133 -21.62 9.10 16.25
C HIS A 133 -21.48 9.98 15.00
N TYR A 134 -22.38 9.83 14.03
CA TYR A 134 -22.33 10.51 12.74
C TYR A 134 -23.71 10.98 12.29
N SER A 135 -23.75 12.06 11.50
CA SER A 135 -24.99 12.48 10.85
C SER A 135 -25.41 11.45 9.79
N LEU A 136 -26.72 11.20 9.64
CA LEU A 136 -27.24 10.36 8.54
C LEU A 136 -27.03 10.95 7.15
N ASN A 137 -26.66 12.23 7.08
CA ASN A 137 -26.22 12.85 5.83
C ASN A 137 -24.81 12.41 5.45
N GLU A 138 -24.00 11.91 6.38
CA GLU A 138 -22.61 11.49 6.15
C GLU A 138 -22.47 9.97 6.09
N ILE A 139 -23.12 9.25 7.00
CA ILE A 139 -23.11 7.78 7.07
C ILE A 139 -24.53 7.30 7.36
N LYS A 140 -25.02 6.35 6.56
CA LYS A 140 -26.31 5.69 6.81
C LYS A 140 -26.35 4.30 6.22
N VAL A 141 -27.24 3.47 6.73
CA VAL A 141 -27.60 2.20 6.12
C VAL A 141 -28.90 2.36 5.33
N LEU A 142 -28.84 2.07 4.04
CA LEU A 142 -30.00 2.09 3.15
C LEU A 142 -30.49 0.67 2.89
N ARG A 143 -31.83 0.51 2.91
CA ARG A 143 -32.55 -0.73 2.59
C ARG A 143 -32.11 -1.94 3.42
N ASN A 144 -31.53 -1.72 4.60
CA ASN A 144 -30.95 -2.79 5.41
C ASN A 144 -29.98 -3.66 4.60
N GLU A 145 -29.18 -3.04 3.73
CA GLU A 145 -28.25 -3.77 2.85
C GLU A 145 -26.96 -2.99 2.60
N TYR A 146 -27.02 -1.65 2.47
CA TYR A 146 -25.86 -0.86 2.06
C TYR A 146 -25.45 0.16 3.12
N LEU A 147 -24.24 0.02 3.66
CA LEU A 147 -23.55 1.09 4.37
C LEU A 147 -23.10 2.14 3.34
N CYS A 148 -23.75 3.30 3.40
CA CYS A 148 -23.49 4.44 2.53
C CYS A 148 -22.54 5.40 3.22
N LEU A 149 -21.41 5.67 2.58
CA LEU A 149 -20.37 6.59 3.04
C LEU A 149 -20.28 7.76 2.06
N GLU A 150 -20.55 8.96 2.54
CA GLU A 150 -20.37 10.16 1.72
C GLU A 150 -18.91 10.37 1.31
N PRO A 151 -18.64 11.09 0.20
CA PRO A 151 -17.29 11.34 -0.29
C PRO A 151 -16.37 11.94 0.78
N ARG A 152 -16.90 12.79 1.67
CA ARG A 152 -16.13 13.36 2.79
C ARG A 152 -15.59 12.27 3.72
N ILE A 153 -16.45 11.36 4.16
CA ILE A 153 -16.08 10.25 5.05
C ILE A 153 -15.11 9.31 4.35
N MET A 154 -15.40 8.96 3.10
CA MET A 154 -14.49 8.14 2.31
C MET A 154 -13.12 8.79 2.17
N LYS A 155 -13.02 10.10 1.89
CA LYS A 155 -11.72 10.82 1.85
C LYS A 155 -10.98 10.76 3.19
N GLN A 156 -11.68 10.85 4.33
CA GLN A 156 -11.06 10.75 5.65
C GLN A 156 -10.38 9.39 5.87
N LEU A 157 -10.93 8.29 5.34
CA LEU A 157 -10.31 6.96 5.41
C LEU A 157 -9.00 6.88 4.62
N PHE A 158 -8.87 7.68 3.56
CA PHE A 158 -7.69 7.66 2.67
C PHE A 158 -6.63 8.67 3.09
N ASN A 159 -7.02 9.86 3.58
CA ASN A 159 -6.10 10.98 3.80
C ASN A 159 -4.85 10.59 4.61
N PRO A 160 -4.94 9.92 5.77
CA PRO A 160 -3.74 9.54 6.53
C PRO A 160 -2.78 8.67 5.69
N VAL A 161 -3.33 7.71 4.93
CA VAL A 161 -2.53 6.81 4.09
C VAL A 161 -1.91 7.54 2.91
N LEU A 162 -2.67 8.44 2.28
CA LEU A 162 -2.20 9.25 1.16
C LEU A 162 -1.11 10.22 1.61
N ASP A 163 -1.28 10.87 2.76
CA ASP A 163 -0.31 11.80 3.32
C ASP A 163 1.01 11.09 3.65
N ASP A 164 0.93 9.89 4.25
CA ASP A 164 2.11 9.03 4.48
C ASP A 164 2.84 8.67 3.17
N VAL A 165 2.10 8.29 2.12
CA VAL A 165 2.68 7.97 0.80
C VAL A 165 3.38 9.20 0.21
N ILE A 166 2.72 10.37 0.24
CA ILE A 166 3.30 11.61 -0.30
C ILE A 166 4.54 12.03 0.50
N ALA A 167 4.51 11.93 1.83
CA ALA A 167 5.64 12.23 2.68
C ALA A 167 6.82 11.30 2.40
N HIS A 168 6.57 9.99 2.25
CA HIS A 168 7.60 9.00 1.90
C HIS A 168 8.24 9.29 0.55
N LEU A 169 7.42 9.52 -0.48
CA LEU A 169 7.92 9.84 -1.83
C LEU A 169 8.67 11.17 -1.87
N SER A 170 8.20 12.20 -1.15
CA SER A 170 8.88 13.49 -1.08
C SER A 170 10.27 13.36 -0.45
N LYS A 171 10.41 12.60 0.64
CA LYS A 171 11.70 12.30 1.26
C LYS A 171 12.63 11.52 0.33
N LEU A 172 12.08 10.60 -0.46
CA LEU A 172 12.85 9.84 -1.43
C LEU A 172 13.36 10.75 -2.54
N PHE A 173 12.49 11.53 -3.18
CA PHE A 173 12.83 12.41 -4.30
C PHE A 173 13.74 13.59 -3.93
N ALA A 174 13.79 14.00 -2.67
CA ALA A 174 14.73 15.00 -2.19
C ALA A 174 16.20 14.53 -2.19
N LYS A 175 16.47 13.24 -2.42
CA LYS A 175 17.82 12.67 -2.41
C LYS A 175 18.60 13.06 -3.67
N PRO A 176 19.83 13.60 -3.54
CA PRO A 176 20.64 14.03 -4.70
C PRO A 176 20.89 12.91 -5.71
N GLU A 177 21.04 11.66 -5.27
CA GLU A 177 21.28 10.53 -6.16
C GLU A 177 20.09 10.23 -7.09
N LEU A 178 18.90 10.74 -6.75
CA LEU A 178 17.65 10.54 -7.48
C LEU A 178 17.23 11.74 -8.35
N SER A 179 18.06 12.80 -8.42
CA SER A 179 17.82 14.00 -9.23
C SER A 179 17.58 13.71 -10.73
N GLY A 180 18.12 12.60 -11.25
CA GLY A 180 17.94 12.20 -12.65
C GLY A 180 16.64 11.46 -12.97
N VAL A 181 15.79 11.19 -11.98
CA VAL A 181 14.51 10.49 -12.19
C VAL A 181 13.57 11.33 -13.05
N LYS A 182 12.95 10.70 -14.05
CA LYS A 182 11.97 11.36 -14.94
C LYS A 182 10.60 10.69 -14.90
N TYR A 183 10.54 9.39 -14.64
CA TYR A 183 9.34 8.58 -14.74
C TYR A 183 9.02 7.92 -13.40
N VAL A 184 7.73 7.88 -13.07
CA VAL A 184 7.21 7.17 -11.89
C VAL A 184 6.08 6.26 -12.35
N PHE A 185 6.30 4.95 -12.23
CA PHE A 185 5.31 3.93 -12.54
C PHE A 185 4.58 3.51 -11.26
N LEU A 186 3.26 3.64 -11.23
CA LEU A 186 2.44 3.14 -10.14
C LEU A 186 1.99 1.73 -10.46
N VAL A 187 2.38 0.76 -9.63
CA VAL A 187 2.12 -0.67 -9.82
C VAL A 187 1.54 -1.31 -8.55
N GLY A 188 1.03 -2.53 -8.67
CA GLY A 188 0.38 -3.27 -7.60
C GLY A 188 -1.10 -2.91 -7.40
N GLY A 189 -1.80 -3.68 -6.58
CA GLY A 189 -3.26 -3.57 -6.45
C GLY A 189 -3.78 -2.24 -5.91
N PHE A 190 -2.99 -1.52 -5.11
CA PHE A 190 -3.39 -0.19 -4.64
C PHE A 190 -3.18 0.90 -5.70
N ALA A 191 -2.33 0.67 -6.70
CA ALA A 191 -2.18 1.61 -7.82
C ALA A 191 -3.43 1.70 -8.69
N ASP A 192 -4.34 0.72 -8.65
CA ASP A 192 -5.66 0.80 -9.28
C ASP A 192 -6.59 1.83 -8.60
N SER A 193 -6.23 2.34 -7.42
CA SER A 193 -6.99 3.37 -6.70
C SER A 193 -6.89 4.73 -7.38
N VAL A 194 -8.01 5.21 -7.91
CA VAL A 194 -8.08 6.48 -8.65
C VAL A 194 -7.69 7.67 -7.77
N ILE A 195 -8.15 7.71 -6.51
CA ILE A 195 -7.80 8.77 -5.57
C ILE A 195 -6.30 8.78 -5.23
N LEU A 196 -5.65 7.61 -5.16
CA LEU A 196 -4.19 7.53 -4.98
C LEU A 196 -3.48 8.11 -6.20
N GLN A 197 -3.91 7.71 -7.40
CA GLN A 197 -3.30 8.19 -8.64
C GLN A 197 -3.47 9.71 -8.79
N GLU A 198 -4.65 10.26 -8.51
CA GLU A 198 -4.90 11.71 -8.49
C GLU A 198 -4.01 12.42 -7.48
N ARG A 199 -3.91 11.91 -6.24
CA ARG A 199 -3.07 12.54 -5.22
C ARG A 199 -1.60 12.59 -5.64
N ILE A 200 -1.07 11.50 -6.18
CA ILE A 200 0.32 11.44 -6.66
C ILE A 200 0.52 12.36 -7.87
N ARG A 201 -0.40 12.34 -8.85
CA ARG A 201 -0.32 13.23 -10.03
C ARG A 201 -0.38 14.70 -9.65
N ASN A 202 -1.27 15.09 -8.73
CA ASN A 202 -1.39 16.47 -8.29
C ASN A 202 -0.12 16.95 -7.58
N HIS A 203 0.49 16.09 -6.76
CA HIS A 203 1.68 16.47 -5.99
C HIS A 203 2.97 16.42 -6.80
N PHE A 204 3.15 15.41 -7.66
CA PHE A 204 4.42 15.12 -8.34
C PHE A 204 4.38 15.29 -9.87
N GLY A 205 3.21 15.45 -10.48
CA GLY A 205 3.02 15.43 -11.93
C GLY A 205 3.63 16.62 -12.67
N HIS A 206 3.95 17.71 -11.96
CA HIS A 206 4.66 18.86 -12.55
C HIS A 206 6.16 18.56 -12.74
N THR A 207 6.74 17.69 -11.91
CA THR A 207 8.18 17.35 -11.95
C THR A 207 8.41 16.02 -12.67
N TYR A 208 7.50 15.05 -12.50
CA TYR A 208 7.68 13.67 -12.96
C TYR A 208 6.55 13.22 -13.87
N ARG A 209 6.88 12.40 -14.86
CA ARG A 209 5.88 11.72 -15.69
C ARG A 209 5.34 10.50 -14.94
N ILE A 210 4.13 10.64 -14.39
CA ILE A 210 3.44 9.58 -13.65
C ILE A 210 2.70 8.66 -14.64
N LEU A 211 3.09 7.38 -14.68
CA LEU A 211 2.52 6.36 -15.54
C LEU A 211 1.86 5.27 -14.69
N VAL A 212 0.71 4.77 -15.16
CA VAL A 212 0.00 3.65 -14.53
C VAL A 212 -0.25 2.62 -15.62
N PRO A 213 0.36 1.42 -15.55
CA PRO A 213 0.09 0.36 -16.52
C PRO A 213 -1.39 -0.01 -16.52
N GLN A 214 -1.91 -0.41 -17.68
CA GLN A 214 -3.32 -0.80 -17.86
C GLN A 214 -3.78 -1.88 -16.85
N TYR A 215 -2.85 -2.76 -16.43
CA TYR A 215 -3.08 -3.78 -15.41
C TYR A 215 -2.05 -3.63 -14.29
N ALA A 216 -2.11 -2.52 -13.54
CA ALA A 216 -1.15 -2.22 -12.49
C ALA A 216 -1.02 -3.35 -11.45
N SER A 217 -2.13 -4.00 -11.10
CA SER A 217 -2.15 -5.18 -10.21
C SER A 217 -1.41 -6.41 -10.74
N LEU A 218 -1.25 -6.56 -12.06
CA LEU A 218 -0.53 -7.68 -12.70
C LEU A 218 0.89 -7.35 -13.09
N ALA A 219 1.22 -6.07 -13.26
CA ALA A 219 2.51 -5.61 -13.78
C ALA A 219 3.71 -6.23 -13.04
N VAL A 220 3.57 -6.47 -11.72
CA VAL A 220 4.60 -7.10 -10.90
C VAL A 220 4.83 -8.56 -11.29
N VAL A 221 3.75 -9.34 -11.44
CA VAL A 221 3.82 -10.75 -11.81
C VAL A 221 4.29 -10.91 -13.25
N GLN A 222 3.81 -10.06 -14.15
CA GLN A 222 4.28 -10.01 -15.54
C GLN A 222 5.78 -9.70 -15.60
N GLY A 223 6.23 -8.69 -14.86
CA GLY A 223 7.65 -8.37 -14.74
C GLY A 223 8.48 -9.53 -14.20
N ALA A 224 7.96 -10.28 -13.22
CA ALA A 224 8.63 -11.46 -12.68
C ALA A 224 8.76 -12.59 -13.71
N VAL A 225 7.72 -12.85 -14.51
CA VAL A 225 7.77 -13.85 -15.60
C VAL A 225 8.76 -13.42 -16.69
N MET A 226 8.72 -12.16 -17.11
CA MET A 226 9.65 -11.62 -18.11
C MET A 226 11.10 -11.68 -17.61
N PHE A 227 11.32 -11.39 -16.33
CA PHE A 227 12.64 -11.53 -15.70
C PHE A 227 13.13 -12.97 -15.70
N GLY A 228 12.26 -13.94 -15.38
CA GLY A 228 12.62 -15.37 -15.43
C GLY A 228 13.00 -15.86 -16.82
N GLN A 229 12.44 -15.27 -17.88
CA GLN A 229 12.79 -15.60 -19.26
C GLN A 229 14.10 -14.96 -19.74
N LYS A 230 14.47 -13.79 -19.18
CA LYS A 230 15.66 -13.02 -19.56
C LYS A 230 16.35 -12.44 -18.32
N PRO A 231 17.04 -13.26 -17.53
CA PRO A 231 17.68 -12.81 -16.29
C PRO A 231 18.79 -11.78 -16.55
N ASP A 232 19.49 -11.89 -17.68
CA ASP A 232 20.61 -11.02 -18.09
C ASP A 232 20.19 -9.57 -18.40
N LEU A 233 18.88 -9.28 -18.39
CA LEU A 233 18.36 -7.92 -18.54
C LEU A 233 18.79 -7.00 -17.39
N PHE A 234 19.02 -7.55 -16.19
CA PHE A 234 19.47 -6.80 -15.04
C PHE A 234 20.98 -6.88 -14.89
N GLU A 235 21.66 -5.75 -14.98
CA GLU A 235 23.10 -5.68 -14.78
C GLU A 235 23.47 -5.79 -13.29
N SER A 236 22.69 -5.15 -12.41
CA SER A 236 22.90 -5.24 -10.97
C SER A 236 21.64 -4.95 -10.15
N ARG A 237 21.62 -5.50 -8.94
CA ARG A 237 20.58 -5.34 -7.91
C ARG A 237 21.21 -4.99 -6.58
N ILE A 238 20.49 -4.25 -5.74
CA ILE A 238 20.98 -3.84 -4.42
C ILE A 238 20.34 -4.74 -3.36
N MET A 239 21.17 -5.42 -2.57
CA MET A 239 20.67 -6.16 -1.41
C MET A 239 20.16 -5.20 -0.34
N THR A 240 18.92 -5.41 0.11
CA THR A 240 18.27 -4.57 1.13
C THR A 240 18.80 -4.82 2.53
N THR A 241 19.43 -5.97 2.75
CA THR A 241 19.88 -6.44 4.07
C THR A 241 21.26 -7.07 3.97
N THR A 242 22.13 -6.76 4.93
CA THR A 242 23.44 -7.40 5.07
C THR A 242 23.26 -8.77 5.73
N TYR A 243 23.79 -9.82 5.12
CA TYR A 243 23.90 -11.13 5.75
C TYR A 243 25.16 -11.15 6.61
N GLY A 244 25.02 -11.42 7.90
CA GLY A 244 26.13 -11.55 8.83
C GLY A 244 25.95 -12.81 9.67
N ILE A 245 27.05 -13.53 9.91
CA ILE A 245 27.10 -14.61 10.90
C ILE A 245 27.79 -14.08 12.16
N ARG A 246 27.17 -14.33 13.31
CA ARG A 246 27.82 -14.04 14.60
C ARG A 246 28.81 -15.16 14.90
N VAL A 247 30.09 -14.88 14.72
CA VAL A 247 31.17 -15.81 15.07
C VAL A 247 31.63 -15.50 16.50
N HIS A 248 31.61 -16.50 17.37
CA HIS A 248 32.24 -16.43 18.68
C HIS A 248 33.47 -17.35 18.66
N THR A 249 34.62 -16.81 18.28
CA THR A 249 35.89 -17.53 18.37
C THR A 249 36.48 -17.28 19.75
N LEU A 250 36.73 -18.35 20.52
CA LEU A 250 37.53 -18.26 21.74
C LEU A 250 38.92 -17.70 21.37
N PHE A 251 39.35 -16.66 22.08
CA PHE A 251 40.72 -16.17 21.96
C PHE A 251 41.67 -17.31 22.37
N ARG A 252 42.32 -17.94 21.40
CA ARG A 252 43.39 -18.91 21.64
C ARG A 252 44.69 -18.13 21.76
N ASP A 253 45.08 -17.89 23.00
CA ASP A 253 46.39 -17.36 23.34
C ASP A 253 47.43 -18.46 23.05
N TYR A 254 47.94 -18.50 21.81
CA TYR A 254 49.02 -19.42 21.46
C TYR A 254 50.34 -18.90 22.03
N GLY A 255 50.49 -18.90 23.36
CA GLY A 255 51.78 -18.82 24.06
C GLY A 255 52.76 -17.72 23.62
N LEU A 256 52.30 -16.69 22.92
CA LEU A 256 53.10 -15.53 22.55
C LEU A 256 52.90 -14.53 23.68
N SER A 257 53.80 -14.66 24.66
CA SER A 257 54.20 -13.63 25.61
C SER A 257 53.49 -12.29 25.41
N SER A 258 52.51 -12.04 26.28
CA SER A 258 51.83 -10.78 26.54
C SER A 258 52.62 -9.53 26.11
N PRO A 259 52.06 -8.63 25.28
CA PRO A 259 52.60 -7.29 25.08
C PRO A 259 52.21 -6.35 26.24
N GLU A 260 52.19 -6.81 27.50
CA GLU A 260 52.22 -5.92 28.68
C GLU A 260 53.60 -5.28 28.92
N SER A 261 54.59 -5.56 28.07
CA SER A 261 55.93 -4.96 28.13
C SER A 261 56.08 -3.58 27.48
N ARG A 262 55.00 -2.94 26.99
CA ARG A 262 55.08 -1.56 26.45
C ARG A 262 54.09 -0.59 27.11
N LYS A 263 54.58 -0.07 28.23
CA LYS A 263 54.44 1.30 28.76
C LYS A 263 53.17 1.66 29.53
N ARG A 264 53.26 1.52 30.86
CA ARG A 264 52.95 2.61 31.79
C ARG A 264 54.24 2.97 32.55
N LYS A 265 54.81 4.14 32.26
CA LYS A 265 55.60 4.99 33.18
C LYS A 265 55.77 6.36 32.54
N SER A 266 55.47 7.37 33.37
CA SER A 266 55.37 8.84 33.16
C SER A 266 54.28 9.31 32.20
#